data_AF-A0A0E3SPU5-F1
#
_entry.id   AF-A0A0E3SPU5-F1
#
_cell.length_a   1.000
_cell.length_b   1.000
_cell.length_c   1.000
_cell.angle_alpha   90.00
_cell.angle_beta   90.00
_cell.angle_gamma   90.00
#
_symmetry.space_group_name_H-M   'P 1'
#
loop_
_entity.id
_entity.type
_entity.pdbx_description
1 polymer ?
#
loop_
_entity_poly.entity_id
_entity_poly.type
_entity_poly.pdbx_seq_one_letter_code
_entity_poly.pdbx_strand_id
1 'polypeptide(L)'
;MGLFSALTLSLNSLISDPMSIVSSPSQLSDRLIRHEFTILIPAHNEETSIGSKVLIAASYADRVLVLDEGSTDRTMEVAALGGARVVPISGGEEALLDVLYKASLDSELAVLIYPECMQDIDLLSHVLEPLRHGFDLSVGSWPCRISCEQETVMLFNGKSTFKEKIGFLAITANSLQKINSGRDHLTLKSLLSAAKTEGLNVNYLSFDVDPIFRKLESTRIGVVVPAYNEELLISETLSGIPEYVDRIYVIDDGSIDRTGEIVKKFGDSRIVYLRHEINKGVGAGIIDGYKLALKDEMDIIAVMAGDNQMDPAQLPRLIFPIIEGRADYTKGNRLLTDDFMTGMSKWRSFGNLLLSFITKIGSGYWQVMDPQNGYTAISRQALEVIDLDSVYPYYGYCNDLLIKLNAFGMRVMDVVMPARYGRERSKINYGKFIRKVAPMIFRGFLWRLRVKYTVLDFHPLVLFYFLGMVALPAGVLLGLWGFLQILLQNFLPSYYPLLCFLVLGTGLQMLLFGMLFDMQVEKKRNERVGLAR
;
A
#
# COMPACT_ATOMS: atom_id res chain seq x y z
N MET A 1 -9.16 -47.04 -28.91
CA MET A 1 -7.74 -47.35 -29.22
C MET A 1 -7.32 -46.48 -30.38
N GLY A 2 -6.23 -45.72 -30.25
CA GLY A 2 -5.63 -44.95 -31.35
C GLY A 2 -5.98 -43.46 -31.41
N LEU A 3 -5.72 -42.71 -30.33
CA LEU A 3 -5.54 -41.24 -30.36
C LEU A 3 -5.01 -40.64 -29.04
N PHE A 4 -4.90 -41.43 -27.97
CA PHE A 4 -4.34 -41.02 -26.68
C PHE A 4 -2.85 -41.38 -26.46
N SER A 5 -2.16 -42.01 -27.43
CA SER A 5 -0.75 -42.42 -27.27
C SER A 5 0.28 -41.53 -27.99
N ALA A 6 -0.14 -40.44 -28.63
CA ALA A 6 0.76 -39.55 -29.38
C ALA A 6 1.20 -38.30 -28.60
N LEU A 7 0.55 -37.98 -27.47
CA LEU A 7 0.88 -36.81 -26.64
C LEU A 7 1.73 -37.13 -25.40
N THR A 8 1.90 -38.41 -25.07
CA THR A 8 2.77 -38.88 -23.97
C THR A 8 4.22 -39.16 -24.41
N LEU A 9 4.52 -39.05 -25.71
CA LEU A 9 5.84 -39.33 -26.29
C LEU A 9 6.72 -38.08 -26.50
N SER A 10 6.23 -36.88 -26.14
CA SER A 10 7.01 -35.62 -26.21
C SER A 10 7.44 -35.06 -24.85
N LEU A 11 7.04 -35.69 -23.73
CA LEU A 11 7.39 -35.24 -22.37
C LEU A 11 8.37 -36.18 -21.65
N ASN A 12 8.49 -37.43 -22.10
CA ASN A 12 9.42 -38.42 -21.51
C ASN A 12 10.81 -38.45 -22.20
N SER A 13 11.02 -37.70 -23.28
CA SER A 13 12.35 -37.56 -23.92
C SER A 13 13.20 -36.42 -23.35
N LEU A 14 12.72 -35.74 -22.29
CA LEU A 14 13.47 -34.72 -21.53
C LEU A 14 13.85 -35.19 -20.12
N ILE A 15 13.48 -36.42 -19.75
CA ILE A 15 13.74 -37.00 -18.43
C ILE A 15 14.20 -38.44 -18.62
N SER A 16 15.40 -38.64 -19.14
CA SER A 16 16.21 -39.84 -18.92
C SER A 16 17.54 -39.72 -19.66
N ASP A 17 18.52 -39.13 -18.98
CA ASP A 17 19.85 -39.71 -18.95
C ASP A 17 20.53 -39.37 -17.61
N PRO A 18 20.81 -40.37 -16.75
CA PRO A 18 21.65 -40.19 -15.58
C PRO A 18 23.10 -40.27 -16.04
N MET A 19 23.64 -39.16 -16.57
CA MET A 19 25.04 -39.01 -16.94
C MET A 19 25.41 -37.55 -16.69
N SER A 20 26.45 -37.19 -15.96
CA SER A 20 27.63 -37.94 -15.56
C SER A 20 28.35 -37.10 -14.52
N ILE A 21 28.85 -37.76 -13.47
CA ILE A 21 29.98 -37.25 -12.71
C ILE A 21 31.15 -37.21 -13.70
N VAL A 22 31.39 -36.05 -14.31
CA VAL A 22 32.63 -35.73 -15.04
C VAL A 22 33.39 -34.81 -14.10
N SER A 23 34.14 -35.40 -13.17
CA SER A 23 35.59 -35.61 -13.29
C SER A 23 36.34 -34.32 -13.59
N SER A 24 37.20 -33.93 -12.65
CA SER A 24 38.12 -32.81 -12.74
C SER A 24 38.73 -32.67 -14.14
N PRO A 25 38.58 -31.50 -14.79
CA PRO A 25 39.55 -31.06 -15.78
C PRO A 25 40.80 -30.67 -15.01
N SER A 26 41.80 -31.53 -15.12
CA SER A 26 43.21 -31.21 -15.00
C SER A 26 43.56 -29.73 -15.15
N GLN A 27 44.32 -29.23 -14.18
CA GLN A 27 45.31 -28.16 -14.30
C GLN A 27 45.55 -27.67 -15.73
N LEU A 28 44.82 -26.64 -16.17
CA LEU A 28 45.21 -25.78 -17.28
C LEU A 28 44.48 -24.43 -17.16
N SER A 29 45.25 -23.45 -16.66
CA SER A 29 45.05 -21.99 -16.70
C SER A 29 43.79 -21.38 -16.07
N ASP A 30 43.72 -21.45 -14.74
CA ASP A 30 42.95 -20.53 -13.89
C ASP A 30 43.66 -19.15 -13.78
N ARG A 31 44.10 -18.60 -14.91
CA ARG A 31 44.83 -17.32 -14.98
C ARG A 31 44.13 -16.38 -15.96
N LEU A 32 43.64 -15.28 -15.39
CA LEU A 32 43.33 -13.97 -16.01
C LEU A 32 41.95 -13.81 -16.67
N ILE A 33 40.86 -13.94 -15.91
CA ILE A 33 39.68 -13.09 -16.15
C ILE A 33 39.56 -12.16 -14.95
N ARG A 34 39.92 -10.89 -15.15
CA ARG A 34 39.73 -9.84 -14.15
C ARG A 34 38.30 -9.31 -14.33
N HIS A 35 37.48 -9.35 -13.29
CA HIS A 35 36.13 -8.78 -13.34
C HIS A 35 36.22 -7.26 -13.09
N GLU A 36 35.40 -6.44 -13.75
CA GLU A 36 35.38 -5.00 -13.44
C GLU A 36 34.68 -4.79 -12.09
N PHE A 37 33.59 -5.52 -11.83
CA PHE A 37 32.79 -5.33 -10.63
C PHE A 37 32.20 -6.63 -10.06
N THR A 38 32.48 -6.89 -8.78
CA THR A 38 31.91 -8.01 -8.01
C THR A 38 31.08 -7.53 -6.82
N ILE A 39 29.86 -8.05 -6.68
CA ILE A 39 28.98 -7.86 -5.51
C ILE A 39 28.97 -9.12 -4.66
N LEU A 40 29.10 -8.94 -3.34
CA LEU A 40 29.01 -9.99 -2.33
C LEU A 40 27.77 -9.73 -1.46
N ILE A 41 26.92 -10.74 -1.33
CA ILE A 41 25.65 -10.68 -0.58
C ILE A 41 25.70 -11.76 0.52
N PRO A 42 25.86 -11.42 1.81
CA PRO A 42 25.70 -12.38 2.89
C PRO A 42 24.23 -12.81 2.99
N ALA A 43 23.95 -14.09 3.15
CA ALA A 43 22.58 -14.60 3.21
C ALA A 43 22.43 -15.69 4.27
N HIS A 44 21.30 -15.66 4.98
CA HIS A 44 20.92 -16.68 5.95
C HIS A 44 19.38 -16.77 6.02
N ASN A 45 18.82 -17.88 5.55
CA ASN A 45 17.37 -18.15 5.54
C ASN A 45 16.52 -17.07 4.83
N GLU A 46 16.92 -16.68 3.61
CA GLU A 46 16.27 -15.67 2.78
C GLU A 46 15.58 -16.24 1.52
N GLU A 47 15.12 -17.49 1.51
CA GLU A 47 14.57 -18.19 0.32
C GLU A 47 13.57 -17.34 -0.48
N THR A 48 12.71 -16.57 0.20
CA THR A 48 11.63 -15.78 -0.42
C THR A 48 12.10 -14.51 -1.12
N SER A 49 13.30 -14.00 -0.82
CA SER A 49 13.75 -12.68 -1.29
C SER A 49 15.10 -12.68 -1.99
N ILE A 50 15.95 -13.69 -1.74
CA ILE A 50 17.32 -13.73 -2.26
C ILE A 50 17.36 -13.73 -3.80
N GLY A 51 16.39 -14.38 -4.45
CA GLY A 51 16.32 -14.45 -5.91
C GLY A 51 16.18 -13.08 -6.58
N SER A 52 15.28 -12.22 -6.10
CA SER A 52 15.14 -10.85 -6.60
C SER A 52 16.37 -10.01 -6.32
N LYS A 53 17.01 -10.18 -5.16
CA LYS A 53 18.23 -9.44 -4.79
C LYS A 53 19.40 -9.82 -5.70
N VAL A 54 19.57 -11.11 -6.00
CA VAL A 54 20.60 -11.59 -6.93
C VAL A 54 20.37 -11.04 -8.34
N LEU A 55 19.12 -11.04 -8.83
CA LEU A 55 18.79 -10.47 -10.14
C LEU A 55 19.10 -8.97 -10.22
N ILE A 56 18.79 -8.21 -9.16
CA ILE A 56 19.16 -6.79 -9.07
C ILE A 56 20.68 -6.64 -9.05
N ALA A 57 21.42 -7.38 -8.22
CA ALA A 57 22.88 -7.30 -8.21
C ALA A 57 23.49 -7.62 -9.58
N ALA A 58 22.96 -8.63 -10.27
CA ALA A 58 23.42 -9.05 -11.59
C ALA A 58 23.16 -8.02 -12.69
N SER A 59 22.23 -7.06 -12.51
CA SER A 59 22.08 -5.95 -13.46
C SER A 59 23.15 -4.87 -13.33
N TYR A 60 23.91 -4.87 -12.23
CA TYR A 60 24.97 -3.89 -11.99
C TYR A 60 26.37 -4.48 -12.05
N ALA A 61 26.56 -5.74 -11.62
CA ALA A 61 27.86 -6.37 -11.48
C ALA A 61 28.08 -7.52 -12.46
N ASP A 62 29.33 -7.69 -12.90
CA ASP A 62 29.75 -8.81 -13.74
C ASP A 62 29.68 -10.15 -12.99
N ARG A 63 29.79 -10.07 -11.65
CA ARG A 63 29.83 -11.24 -10.78
C ARG A 63 29.10 -10.97 -9.48
N VAL A 64 28.20 -11.90 -9.15
CA VAL A 64 27.47 -11.91 -7.88
C VAL A 64 27.88 -13.14 -7.08
N LEU A 65 28.34 -12.91 -5.84
CA LEU A 65 28.66 -13.93 -4.87
C LEU A 65 27.64 -13.89 -3.73
N VAL A 66 26.98 -15.01 -3.47
CA VAL A 66 26.12 -15.14 -2.27
C VAL A 66 26.87 -15.92 -1.22
N LEU A 67 27.13 -15.28 -0.07
CA LEU A 67 27.87 -15.85 1.04
C LEU A 67 26.88 -16.46 2.02
N ASP A 68 26.72 -17.77 1.98
CA ASP A 68 25.74 -18.48 2.81
C ASP A 68 26.28 -18.73 4.22
N GLU A 69 25.65 -18.16 5.24
CA GLU A 69 26.03 -18.28 6.65
C GLU A 69 25.41 -19.51 7.34
N GLY A 70 25.14 -20.59 6.60
CA GLY A 70 24.56 -21.81 7.12
C GLY A 70 23.02 -21.84 7.06
N SER A 71 22.45 -21.45 5.91
CA SER A 71 21.00 -21.48 5.72
C SER A 71 20.44 -22.90 5.84
N THR A 72 19.25 -23.00 6.42
CA THR A 72 18.48 -24.24 6.61
C THR A 72 17.33 -24.40 5.62
N ASP A 73 17.04 -23.36 4.83
CA ASP A 73 16.02 -23.32 3.78
C ASP A 73 16.65 -23.43 2.37
N ARG A 74 15.89 -23.12 1.31
CA ARG A 74 16.40 -23.22 -0.07
C ARG A 74 17.13 -21.95 -0.55
N THR A 75 17.62 -21.09 0.35
CA THR A 75 18.35 -19.86 -0.01
C THR A 75 19.47 -20.11 -1.00
N MET A 76 20.31 -21.12 -0.76
CA MET A 76 21.43 -21.47 -1.65
C MET A 76 20.95 -21.86 -3.05
N GLU A 77 19.87 -22.64 -3.15
CA GLU A 77 19.32 -23.09 -4.43
C GLU A 77 18.72 -21.92 -5.21
N VAL A 78 17.93 -21.06 -4.55
CA VAL A 78 17.31 -19.89 -5.16
C VAL A 78 18.36 -18.87 -5.60
N ALA A 79 19.41 -18.66 -4.82
CA ALA A 79 20.53 -17.79 -5.18
C ALA A 79 21.27 -18.30 -6.44
N ALA A 80 21.56 -19.60 -6.50
CA ALA A 80 22.20 -20.22 -7.66
C ALA A 80 21.32 -20.13 -8.92
N LEU A 81 20.00 -20.35 -8.77
CA LEU A 81 19.03 -20.17 -9.86
C LEU A 81 18.96 -18.72 -10.36
N GLY A 82 19.16 -17.75 -9.46
CA GLY A 82 19.27 -16.33 -9.81
C GLY A 82 20.56 -15.96 -10.57
N GLY A 83 21.50 -16.90 -10.71
CA GLY A 83 22.78 -16.68 -11.40
C GLY A 83 23.94 -16.29 -10.49
N ALA A 84 23.77 -16.30 -9.16
CA ALA A 84 24.88 -16.06 -8.24
C ALA A 84 25.74 -17.31 -8.05
N ARG A 85 27.04 -17.11 -7.81
CA ARG A 85 27.91 -18.17 -7.30
C ARG A 85 27.82 -18.19 -5.77
N VAL A 86 27.31 -19.30 -5.23
CA VAL A 86 27.12 -19.46 -3.79
C VAL A 86 28.41 -19.96 -3.14
N VAL A 87 28.80 -19.31 -2.05
CA VAL A 87 29.99 -19.63 -1.25
C VAL A 87 29.53 -19.87 0.20
N PRO A 88 29.56 -21.11 0.69
CA PRO A 88 29.26 -21.37 2.10
C PRO A 88 30.38 -20.84 2.99
N ILE A 89 30.02 -20.15 4.06
CA ILE A 89 30.98 -19.57 5.01
C ILE A 89 30.66 -20.02 6.44
N SER A 90 31.70 -20.12 7.26
CA SER A 90 31.62 -20.45 8.68
C SER A 90 32.62 -19.60 9.43
N GLY A 91 32.17 -18.68 10.28
CA GLY A 91 33.06 -17.75 11.01
C GLY A 91 32.59 -16.29 11.15
N GLY A 92 31.34 -15.97 10.80
CA GLY A 92 30.79 -14.63 10.99
C GLY A 92 31.49 -13.54 10.16
N GLU A 93 31.65 -12.34 10.74
CA GLU A 93 32.15 -11.14 10.05
C GLU A 93 33.57 -11.29 9.49
N GLU A 94 34.43 -12.07 10.15
CA GLU A 94 35.81 -12.31 9.69
C GLU A 94 35.83 -13.12 8.38
N ALA A 95 34.99 -14.15 8.29
CA ALA A 95 34.87 -14.96 7.08
C ALA A 95 34.32 -14.15 5.90
N LEU A 96 33.40 -13.20 6.16
CA LEU A 96 32.89 -12.28 5.13
C LEU A 96 34.00 -11.42 4.54
N LEU A 97 34.85 -10.85 5.40
CA LEU A 97 35.94 -9.97 4.98
C LEU A 97 37.06 -10.72 4.27
N ASP A 98 37.34 -11.97 4.63
CA ASP A 98 38.28 -12.82 3.92
C ASP A 98 37.82 -13.12 2.49
N VAL A 99 36.52 -13.38 2.29
CA VAL A 99 35.97 -13.60 0.96
C VAL A 99 35.96 -12.29 0.16
N LEU A 100 35.65 -11.16 0.80
CA LEU A 100 35.77 -9.83 0.19
C LEU A 100 37.21 -9.56 -0.28
N TYR A 101 38.21 -9.88 0.53
CA TYR A 101 39.62 -9.75 0.16
C TYR A 101 39.96 -10.59 -1.06
N LYS A 102 39.59 -11.88 -1.07
CA LYS A 102 39.84 -12.78 -2.21
C LYS A 102 39.13 -12.28 -3.46
N ALA A 103 37.87 -11.85 -3.35
CA ALA A 103 37.11 -11.29 -4.46
C ALA A 103 37.74 -10.01 -5.03
N SER A 104 38.36 -9.19 -4.20
CA SER A 104 39.08 -7.98 -4.64
C SER A 104 40.37 -8.25 -5.38
N LEU A 105 40.99 -9.42 -5.22
CA LEU A 105 42.18 -9.78 -6.01
C LEU A 105 41.81 -10.05 -7.47
N ASP A 106 40.61 -10.57 -7.68
CA ASP A 106 40.10 -10.99 -8.98
C ASP A 106 39.21 -9.92 -9.66
N SER A 107 38.95 -8.80 -8.98
CA SER A 107 38.03 -7.75 -9.46
C SER A 107 38.62 -6.35 -9.28
N GLU A 108 38.31 -5.38 -10.14
CA GLU A 108 38.76 -3.99 -9.92
C GLU A 108 38.02 -3.34 -8.74
N LEU A 109 36.73 -3.65 -8.62
CA LEU A 109 35.86 -3.21 -7.55
C LEU A 109 35.15 -4.39 -6.88
N ALA A 110 35.18 -4.42 -5.55
CA ALA A 110 34.44 -5.39 -4.74
C ALA A 110 33.52 -4.67 -3.76
N VAL A 111 32.26 -5.07 -3.71
CA VAL A 111 31.26 -4.46 -2.83
C VAL A 111 30.53 -5.53 -2.03
N LEU A 112 30.60 -5.42 -0.71
CA LEU A 112 29.80 -6.19 0.23
C LEU A 112 28.52 -5.40 0.54
N ILE A 113 27.35 -5.97 0.25
CA ILE A 113 26.05 -5.33 0.52
C ILE A 113 25.21 -6.30 1.31
N TYR A 114 24.74 -5.86 2.48
CA TYR A 114 23.80 -6.64 3.26
C TYR A 114 22.42 -6.67 2.58
N PRO A 115 21.73 -7.82 2.55
CA PRO A 115 20.48 -7.98 1.81
C PRO A 115 19.39 -6.98 2.20
N GLU A 116 19.39 -6.50 3.43
CA GLU A 116 18.46 -5.49 3.96
C GLU A 116 18.61 -4.14 3.24
N CYS A 117 19.78 -3.84 2.70
CA CYS A 117 20.07 -2.61 1.96
C CYS A 117 19.71 -2.72 0.48
N MET A 118 19.44 -3.93 -0.04
CA MET A 118 19.15 -4.15 -1.46
C MET A 118 17.69 -3.92 -1.86
N GLN A 119 16.88 -3.33 -0.97
CA GLN A 119 15.49 -2.98 -1.28
C GLN A 119 15.38 -1.76 -2.22
N ASP A 120 16.42 -0.93 -2.28
CA ASP A 120 16.48 0.26 -3.11
C ASP A 120 17.49 0.04 -4.24
N ILE A 121 16.98 -0.09 -5.47
CA ILE A 121 17.76 -0.33 -6.70
C ILE A 121 18.75 0.83 -6.94
N ASP A 122 18.38 2.06 -6.58
CA ASP A 122 19.20 3.26 -6.80
C ASP A 122 20.31 3.41 -5.75
N LEU A 123 20.28 2.62 -4.67
CA LEU A 123 21.30 2.63 -3.63
C LEU A 123 22.67 2.27 -4.21
N LEU A 124 22.72 1.25 -5.06
CA LEU A 124 23.95 0.77 -5.69
C LEU A 124 24.64 1.89 -6.48
N SER A 125 23.90 2.70 -7.24
CA SER A 125 24.47 3.85 -7.96
C SER A 125 25.14 4.86 -7.02
N HIS A 126 24.50 5.20 -5.91
CA HIS A 126 25.04 6.16 -4.93
C HIS A 126 26.25 5.61 -4.17
N VAL A 127 26.31 4.30 -3.96
CA VAL A 127 27.48 3.64 -3.37
C VAL A 127 28.68 3.69 -4.31
N LEU A 128 28.44 3.54 -5.63
CA LEU A 128 29.46 3.43 -6.66
C LEU A 128 29.98 4.79 -7.16
N GLU A 129 29.14 5.83 -7.15
CA GLU A 129 29.47 7.17 -7.65
C GLU A 129 30.71 7.79 -6.97
N PRO A 130 30.88 7.75 -5.63
CA PRO A 130 32.09 8.25 -4.97
C PRO A 130 33.37 7.54 -5.45
N LEU A 131 33.31 6.23 -5.70
CA LEU A 131 34.49 5.47 -6.16
C LEU A 131 34.89 5.86 -7.59
N ARG A 132 33.93 6.27 -8.43
CA ARG A 132 34.21 6.86 -9.76
C ARG A 132 34.83 8.26 -9.68
N HIS A 133 34.65 8.95 -8.56
CA HIS A 133 35.21 10.28 -8.30
C HIS A 133 36.52 10.26 -7.49
N GLY A 134 37.20 9.11 -7.43
CA GLY A 134 38.56 9.00 -6.86
C GLY A 134 38.61 8.72 -5.37
N PHE A 135 37.50 8.30 -4.73
CA PHE A 135 37.54 7.73 -3.39
C PHE A 135 38.05 6.29 -3.42
N ASP A 136 38.85 5.93 -2.41
CA ASP A 136 39.47 4.61 -2.25
C ASP A 136 38.52 3.58 -1.61
N LEU A 137 37.62 4.07 -0.76
CA LEU A 137 36.72 3.30 0.08
C LEU A 137 35.42 4.08 0.28
N SER A 138 34.28 3.42 0.10
CA SER A 138 32.95 3.97 0.40
C SER A 138 32.24 3.05 1.37
N VAL A 139 31.84 3.58 2.52
CA VAL A 139 31.18 2.84 3.60
C VAL A 139 29.87 3.53 3.87
N GLY A 140 28.79 2.78 4.07
CA GLY A 140 27.58 3.41 4.60
C GLY A 140 26.83 2.57 5.60
N SER A 141 26.20 3.29 6.52
CA SER A 141 25.38 2.73 7.58
C SER A 141 23.93 2.66 7.15
N TRP A 142 23.28 1.57 7.54
CA TRP A 142 21.84 1.39 7.35
C TRP A 142 21.17 1.35 8.73
N PRO A 143 20.12 2.15 8.97
CA PRO A 143 19.37 2.07 10.21
C PRO A 143 18.59 0.75 10.23
N CYS A 144 19.15 -0.26 10.89
CA CYS A 144 18.44 -1.53 11.11
C CYS A 144 17.49 -1.37 12.29
N ARG A 145 16.17 -1.37 12.04
CA ARG A 145 15.16 -1.46 13.11
C ARG A 145 15.22 -2.88 13.68
N ILE A 146 15.85 -3.05 14.84
CA ILE A 146 15.70 -4.27 15.62
C ILE A 146 14.23 -4.34 16.05
N SER A 147 13.51 -5.36 15.59
CA SER A 147 12.14 -5.63 15.98
C SER A 147 12.08 -5.95 17.48
N CYS A 148 11.77 -4.95 18.29
CA CYS A 148 11.26 -5.13 19.64
C CYS A 148 9.84 -4.54 19.66
N GLU A 149 8.84 -5.37 20.01
CA GLU A 149 7.39 -5.14 19.91
C GLU A 149 6.83 -3.96 20.76
N GLN A 150 7.60 -2.93 21.12
CA GLN A 150 7.15 -1.85 22.00
C GLN A 150 7.68 -0.47 21.59
N GLU A 151 7.31 0.03 20.40
CA GLU A 151 7.75 1.36 19.93
C GLU A 151 6.64 2.38 19.67
N THR A 152 5.42 2.19 20.19
CA THR A 152 4.45 3.31 20.22
C THR A 152 4.73 4.28 21.39
N VAL A 153 5.58 3.91 22.36
CA VAL A 153 5.78 4.70 23.61
C VAL A 153 7.19 5.35 23.72
N MET A 154 8.17 4.93 22.92
CA MET A 154 9.56 5.42 23.04
C MET A 154 9.87 6.71 22.27
N LEU A 155 8.99 7.16 21.37
CA LEU A 155 9.18 8.40 20.59
C LEU A 155 9.11 9.70 21.42
N PHE A 156 8.70 9.63 22.70
CA PHE A 156 8.45 10.82 23.53
C PHE A 156 9.59 11.26 24.45
N ASN A 157 10.71 10.53 24.53
CA ASN A 157 11.74 10.85 25.55
C ASN A 157 13.10 11.35 25.03
N GLY A 158 13.18 11.78 23.75
CA GLY A 158 14.31 12.58 23.25
C GLY A 158 15.71 11.94 23.41
N LYS A 159 15.78 10.63 23.63
CA LYS A 159 17.03 9.87 23.74
C LYS A 159 16.89 8.58 22.93
N SER A 160 17.11 8.67 21.63
CA SER A 160 17.33 7.52 20.77
C SER A 160 18.84 7.26 20.68
N THR A 161 19.33 6.24 21.37
CA THR A 161 20.63 5.64 21.03
C THR A 161 20.41 4.71 19.84
N PHE A 162 20.54 5.25 18.63
CA PHE A 162 20.63 4.43 17.42
C PHE A 162 21.98 3.69 17.44
N LYS A 163 21.94 2.37 17.25
CA LYS A 163 23.15 1.56 17.06
C LYS A 163 23.24 1.27 15.56
N GLU A 164 23.90 2.13 14.82
CA GLU A 164 24.10 1.96 13.38
C GLU A 164 24.89 0.68 13.09
N LYS A 165 24.35 -0.18 12.20
CA LYS A 165 25.07 -1.31 11.61
C LYS A 165 25.51 -0.87 10.21
N ILE A 166 26.72 -1.25 9.79
CA ILE A 166 27.19 -0.99 8.41
C ILE A 166 26.30 -1.79 7.47
N GLY A 167 25.68 -1.10 6.50
CA GLY A 167 24.77 -1.69 5.52
C GLY A 167 25.45 -2.10 4.22
N PHE A 168 26.53 -1.41 3.85
CA PHE A 168 27.37 -1.79 2.71
C PHE A 168 28.81 -1.29 2.89
N LEU A 169 29.73 -1.97 2.21
CA LEU A 169 31.16 -1.65 2.14
C LEU A 169 31.63 -1.83 0.70
N ALA A 170 32.12 -0.77 0.07
CA ALA A 170 32.60 -0.75 -1.30
C ALA A 170 34.08 -0.34 -1.33
N ILE A 171 34.94 -1.20 -1.88
CA ILE A 171 36.39 -0.99 -1.83
C ILE A 171 37.06 -1.38 -3.14
N THR A 172 38.04 -0.57 -3.59
CA THR A 172 38.84 -0.92 -4.76
C THR A 172 39.93 -1.93 -4.40
N ALA A 173 40.30 -2.77 -5.37
CA ALA A 173 41.37 -3.77 -5.19
C ALA A 173 42.69 -3.16 -4.71
N ASN A 174 43.08 -2.03 -5.30
CA ASN A 174 44.33 -1.34 -4.97
C ASN A 174 44.34 -0.82 -3.53
N SER A 175 43.19 -0.31 -3.06
CA SER A 175 43.05 0.24 -1.71
C SER A 175 43.01 -0.86 -0.66
N LEU A 176 42.37 -2.00 -0.93
CA LEU A 176 42.33 -3.13 0.00
C LEU A 176 43.69 -3.85 0.12
N GLN A 177 44.47 -3.95 -0.97
CA GLN A 177 45.83 -4.49 -0.94
C GLN A 177 46.78 -3.64 -0.06
N LYS A 178 46.64 -2.31 -0.09
CA LYS A 178 47.40 -1.41 0.80
C LYS A 178 47.05 -1.64 2.27
N ILE A 179 45.77 -1.87 2.57
CA ILE A 179 45.29 -2.10 3.95
C ILE A 179 45.74 -3.47 4.52
N ASN A 180 45.74 -4.53 3.70
CA ASN A 180 45.93 -5.91 4.16
C ASN A 180 47.38 -6.42 4.06
N SER A 181 48.36 -5.54 3.93
CA SER A 181 49.78 -5.93 3.88
C SER A 181 50.26 -6.43 5.27
N GLY A 182 49.97 -7.68 5.60
CA GLY A 182 50.53 -8.41 6.76
C GLY A 182 49.66 -8.52 8.02
N ARG A 183 48.32 -8.57 7.91
CA ARG A 183 47.42 -8.77 9.06
C ARG A 183 46.73 -10.13 9.00
N ASP A 184 46.80 -10.90 10.09
CA ASP A 184 46.25 -12.27 10.14
C ASP A 184 44.73 -12.31 10.36
N HIS A 185 44.08 -11.22 10.78
CA HIS A 185 42.62 -11.17 11.03
C HIS A 185 42.08 -9.76 10.72
N LEU A 186 41.13 -9.65 9.80
CA LEU A 186 40.51 -8.39 9.40
C LEU A 186 39.10 -8.28 10.00
N THR A 187 38.88 -7.27 10.84
CA THR A 187 37.53 -6.84 11.30
C THR A 187 37.17 -5.49 10.68
N LEU A 188 35.88 -5.13 10.56
CA LEU A 188 35.48 -3.85 9.97
C LEU A 188 36.11 -2.64 10.68
N LYS A 189 36.20 -2.68 12.02
CA LYS A 189 36.87 -1.64 12.82
C LYS A 189 38.35 -1.53 12.49
N SER A 190 39.03 -2.67 12.35
CA SER A 190 40.45 -2.69 11.99
C SER A 190 40.71 -2.20 10.56
N LEU A 191 39.77 -2.48 9.64
CA LEU A 191 39.82 -2.04 8.24
C LEU A 191 39.67 -0.52 8.15
N LEU A 192 38.66 0.06 8.80
CA LEU A 192 38.45 1.51 8.82
C LEU A 192 39.61 2.25 9.51
N SER A 193 40.12 1.68 10.61
CA SER A 193 41.30 2.24 11.28
C SER A 193 42.54 2.18 10.39
N ALA A 194 42.76 1.08 9.66
CA ALA A 194 43.88 0.92 8.74
C ALA A 194 43.79 1.87 7.55
N ALA A 195 42.60 2.03 6.97
CA ALA A 195 42.37 2.97 5.87
C ALA A 195 42.75 4.40 6.26
N LYS A 196 42.44 4.80 7.51
CA LYS A 196 42.84 6.09 8.07
C LYS A 196 44.35 6.21 8.28
N THR A 197 45.02 5.14 8.72
CA THR A 197 46.48 5.13 8.92
C THR A 197 47.25 5.21 7.59
N GLU A 198 46.76 4.55 6.55
CA GLU A 198 47.36 4.52 5.21
C GLU A 198 47.00 5.76 4.35
N GLY A 199 46.24 6.72 4.90
CA GLY A 199 45.88 7.97 4.22
C GLY A 199 44.92 7.78 3.05
N LEU A 200 44.07 6.75 3.06
CA LEU A 200 43.08 6.51 2.01
C LEU A 200 41.90 7.48 2.11
N ASN A 201 41.36 7.88 0.96
CA ASN A 201 40.17 8.72 0.89
C ASN A 201 38.91 7.88 1.15
N VAL A 202 38.39 7.95 2.38
CA VAL A 202 37.19 7.21 2.80
C VAL A 202 35.96 8.12 2.72
N ASN A 203 34.96 7.70 1.94
CA ASN A 203 33.64 8.30 1.92
C ASN A 203 32.71 7.58 2.92
N TYR A 204 32.02 8.34 3.77
CA TYR A 204 31.01 7.82 4.69
C TYR A 204 29.63 8.29 4.25
N LEU A 205 28.74 7.36 3.90
CA LEU A 205 27.35 7.63 3.57
C LEU A 205 26.48 7.23 4.77
N SER A 206 25.94 8.21 5.50
CA SER A 206 24.83 7.94 6.40
C SER A 206 23.53 7.97 5.58
N PHE A 207 22.80 6.86 5.55
CA PHE A 207 21.43 6.88 5.09
C PHE A 207 20.54 7.29 6.26
N ASP A 208 20.53 8.59 6.58
CA ASP A 208 19.69 9.16 7.66
C ASP A 208 18.20 9.18 7.32
N VAL A 209 17.81 8.75 6.11
CA VAL A 209 16.45 8.88 5.59
C VAL A 209 15.90 7.48 5.31
N ASP A 210 14.94 7.04 6.13
CA ASP A 210 14.11 5.84 5.88
C ASP A 210 13.68 5.86 4.39
N PRO A 211 13.78 4.75 3.63
CA PRO A 211 13.35 4.70 2.23
C PRO A 211 11.95 5.28 2.00
N ILE A 212 11.08 5.18 3.01
CA ILE A 212 9.74 5.77 3.03
C ILE A 212 9.79 7.31 2.98
N PHE A 213 10.72 7.95 3.69
CA PHE A 213 10.89 9.42 3.69
C PHE A 213 11.48 9.93 2.37
N ARG A 214 12.38 9.18 1.72
CA ARG A 214 12.82 9.52 0.34
C ARG A 214 11.67 9.43 -0.66
N LYS A 215 10.86 8.39 -0.53
CA LYS A 215 9.67 8.24 -1.36
C LYS A 215 8.68 9.38 -1.10
N LEU A 216 8.53 9.82 0.15
CA LEU A 216 7.74 11.00 0.51
C LEU A 216 8.28 12.27 -0.16
N GLU A 217 9.59 12.53 -0.11
CA GLU A 217 10.23 13.71 -0.74
C GLU A 217 10.05 13.75 -2.27
N SER A 218 9.95 12.59 -2.93
CA SER A 218 9.72 12.48 -4.37
C SER A 218 8.24 12.41 -4.76
N THR A 219 7.33 12.26 -3.80
CA THR A 219 5.88 12.14 -4.05
C THR A 219 5.23 13.51 -3.98
N ARG A 220 4.51 13.91 -5.04
CA ARG A 220 3.78 15.19 -5.03
C ARG A 220 2.45 15.06 -4.32
N ILE A 221 2.24 15.85 -3.26
CA ILE A 221 1.07 15.77 -2.39
C ILE A 221 0.18 17.00 -2.55
N GLY A 222 -1.07 16.74 -2.93
CA GLY A 222 -2.14 17.75 -2.93
C GLY A 222 -3.06 17.61 -1.72
N VAL A 223 -3.55 18.73 -1.18
CA VAL A 223 -4.64 18.73 -0.19
C VAL A 223 -5.82 19.52 -0.74
N VAL A 224 -6.98 18.88 -0.82
CA VAL A 224 -8.25 19.52 -1.16
C VAL A 224 -8.94 19.99 0.12
N VAL A 225 -9.26 21.28 0.16
CA VAL A 225 -9.93 21.94 1.28
C VAL A 225 -11.31 22.42 0.82
N PRO A 226 -12.35 21.59 0.92
CA PRO A 226 -13.72 22.04 0.66
C PRO A 226 -14.15 23.02 1.77
N ALA A 227 -14.70 24.17 1.37
CA ALA A 227 -15.12 25.23 2.28
C ALA A 227 -16.52 25.74 1.90
N TYR A 228 -17.40 25.90 2.90
CA TYR A 228 -18.69 26.57 2.74
C TYR A 228 -19.12 27.25 4.03
N ASN A 229 -18.97 28.57 4.05
CA ASN A 229 -19.17 29.42 5.22
C ASN A 229 -18.32 28.97 6.43
N GLU A 230 -17.00 28.99 6.26
CA GLU A 230 -16.00 28.55 7.24
C GLU A 230 -15.09 29.71 7.69
N GLU A 231 -15.58 30.96 7.70
CA GLU A 231 -14.78 32.15 8.02
C GLU A 231 -14.07 32.10 9.39
N LEU A 232 -14.59 31.28 10.32
CA LEU A 232 -14.06 31.17 11.68
C LEU A 232 -12.88 30.18 11.79
N LEU A 233 -12.78 29.19 10.89
CA LEU A 233 -11.91 28.04 11.05
C LEU A 233 -10.99 27.80 9.85
N ILE A 234 -11.27 28.42 8.69
CA ILE A 234 -10.48 28.22 7.47
C ILE A 234 -9.02 28.66 7.65
N SER A 235 -8.77 29.76 8.38
CA SER A 235 -7.41 30.24 8.64
C SER A 235 -6.60 29.24 9.50
N GLU A 236 -7.24 28.67 10.54
CA GLU A 236 -6.61 27.65 11.38
C GLU A 236 -6.35 26.37 10.59
N THR A 237 -7.28 25.98 9.72
CA THR A 237 -7.14 24.80 8.84
C THR A 237 -5.95 24.97 7.91
N LEU A 238 -5.86 26.11 7.20
CA LEU A 238 -4.78 26.39 6.25
C LEU A 238 -3.41 26.46 6.95
N SER A 239 -3.35 27.08 8.13
CA SER A 239 -2.12 27.17 8.93
C SER A 239 -1.64 25.81 9.43
N GLY A 240 -2.54 24.84 9.59
CA GLY A 240 -2.21 23.50 10.03
C GLY A 240 -1.67 22.59 8.92
N ILE A 241 -1.83 22.94 7.64
CA ILE A 241 -1.41 22.08 6.54
C ILE A 241 0.12 21.98 6.50
N PRO A 242 0.71 20.76 6.60
CA PRO A 242 2.16 20.58 6.72
C PRO A 242 2.95 21.11 5.52
N GLU A 243 4.22 21.46 5.73
CA GLU A 243 5.09 22.01 4.68
C GLU A 243 5.36 21.04 3.53
N TYR A 244 5.36 19.73 3.78
CA TYR A 244 5.56 18.71 2.74
C TYR A 244 4.39 18.59 1.74
N VAL A 245 3.30 19.33 1.93
CA VAL A 245 2.21 19.42 0.94
C VAL A 245 2.61 20.44 -0.13
N ASP A 246 2.64 20.02 -1.39
CA ASP A 246 3.03 20.86 -2.53
C ASP A 246 1.95 21.86 -2.92
N ARG A 247 0.68 21.44 -2.89
CA ARG A 247 -0.47 22.23 -3.37
C ARG A 247 -1.68 22.10 -2.47
N ILE A 248 -2.35 23.24 -2.24
CA ILE A 248 -3.56 23.33 -1.41
C ILE A 248 -4.71 23.84 -2.28
N TYR A 249 -5.64 22.96 -2.65
CA TYR A 249 -6.80 23.26 -3.49
C TYR A 249 -7.97 23.68 -2.61
N VAL A 250 -8.15 24.98 -2.39
CA VAL A 250 -9.27 25.50 -1.61
C VAL A 250 -10.47 25.69 -2.52
N ILE A 251 -11.52 24.91 -2.27
CA ILE A 251 -12.75 24.91 -3.08
C ILE A 251 -13.87 25.54 -2.27
N ASP A 252 -14.14 26.81 -2.55
CA ASP A 252 -15.20 27.59 -1.93
C ASP A 252 -16.53 27.33 -2.64
N ASP A 253 -17.41 26.56 -2.00
CA ASP A 253 -18.69 26.09 -2.54
C ASP A 253 -19.80 27.17 -2.45
N GLY A 254 -19.47 28.39 -2.88
CA GLY A 254 -20.39 29.53 -2.92
C GLY A 254 -20.64 30.17 -1.56
N SER A 255 -19.61 30.33 -0.73
CA SER A 255 -19.73 30.98 0.59
C SER A 255 -20.26 32.41 0.47
N ILE A 256 -21.08 32.80 1.45
CA ILE A 256 -21.68 34.14 1.59
C ILE A 256 -21.05 34.96 2.72
N ASP A 257 -20.16 34.33 3.50
CA ASP A 257 -19.38 34.97 4.55
C ASP A 257 -17.98 35.40 4.03
N ARG A 258 -17.06 35.71 4.95
CA ARG A 258 -15.71 36.16 4.59
C ARG A 258 -14.73 35.04 4.25
N THR A 259 -15.18 33.79 4.08
CA THR A 259 -14.30 32.64 3.76
C THR A 259 -13.37 32.94 2.59
N GLY A 260 -13.93 33.35 1.45
CA GLY A 260 -13.14 33.65 0.24
C GLY A 260 -12.18 34.83 0.42
N GLU A 261 -12.52 35.83 1.23
CA GLU A 261 -11.62 36.95 1.53
C GLU A 261 -10.43 36.50 2.38
N ILE A 262 -10.67 35.65 3.38
CA ILE A 262 -9.64 35.13 4.29
C ILE A 262 -8.64 34.28 3.51
N VAL A 263 -9.12 33.36 2.66
CA VAL A 263 -8.26 32.49 1.84
C VAL A 263 -7.37 33.32 0.92
N LYS A 264 -7.92 34.33 0.23
CA LYS A 264 -7.14 35.20 -0.67
C LYS A 264 -6.09 36.05 0.05
N LYS A 265 -6.33 36.40 1.32
CA LYS A 265 -5.40 37.18 2.16
C LYS A 265 -4.37 36.32 2.90
N PHE A 266 -4.51 34.99 2.89
CA PHE A 266 -3.68 34.08 3.68
C PHE A 266 -2.20 34.10 3.27
N GLY A 267 -1.91 34.34 1.98
CA GLY A 267 -0.54 34.60 1.49
C GLY A 267 0.33 33.36 1.29
N ASP A 268 -0.21 32.14 1.37
CA ASP A 268 0.52 30.91 1.08
C ASP A 268 0.54 30.61 -0.43
N SER A 269 1.75 30.57 -1.01
CA SER A 269 1.97 30.34 -2.45
C SER A 269 1.50 28.97 -2.97
N ARG A 270 1.27 28.00 -2.07
CA ARG A 270 0.76 26.67 -2.40
C ARG A 270 -0.74 26.66 -2.69
N ILE A 271 -1.45 27.71 -2.29
CA ILE A 271 -2.91 27.79 -2.40
C ILE A 271 -3.35 28.02 -3.84
N VAL A 272 -4.20 27.12 -4.33
CA VAL A 272 -5.01 27.25 -5.54
C VAL A 272 -6.45 27.43 -5.11
N TYR A 273 -7.00 28.64 -5.33
CA TYR A 273 -8.37 28.97 -4.93
C TYR A 273 -9.35 28.86 -6.10
N LEU A 274 -10.41 28.08 -5.91
CA LEU A 274 -11.54 27.98 -6.84
C LEU A 274 -12.84 28.26 -6.10
N ARG A 275 -13.71 29.08 -6.69
CA ARG A 275 -15.02 29.41 -6.13
C ARG A 275 -16.14 28.97 -7.05
N HIS A 276 -17.15 28.31 -6.50
CA HIS A 276 -18.41 28.06 -7.18
C HIS A 276 -19.33 29.28 -7.10
N GLU A 277 -20.05 29.55 -8.18
CA GLU A 277 -21.06 30.62 -8.21
C GLU A 277 -22.25 30.33 -7.29
N ILE A 278 -22.61 29.05 -7.18
CA ILE A 278 -23.69 28.54 -6.33
C ILE A 278 -23.20 27.31 -5.57
N ASN A 279 -23.81 27.02 -4.42
CA ASN A 279 -23.50 25.81 -3.67
C ASN A 279 -23.87 24.55 -4.49
N LYS A 280 -22.86 23.79 -4.89
CA LYS A 280 -22.99 22.53 -5.62
C LYS A 280 -22.97 21.30 -4.71
N GLY A 281 -22.49 21.46 -3.47
CA GLY A 281 -22.34 20.41 -2.48
C GLY A 281 -20.88 20.00 -2.26
N VAL A 282 -20.60 19.49 -1.06
CA VAL A 282 -19.24 19.10 -0.64
C VAL A 282 -18.57 18.07 -1.56
N GLY A 283 -19.34 17.13 -2.12
CA GLY A 283 -18.81 16.13 -3.04
C GLY A 283 -18.35 16.77 -4.36
N ALA A 284 -19.13 17.72 -4.90
CA ALA A 284 -18.75 18.48 -6.08
C ALA A 284 -17.47 19.29 -5.83
N GLY A 285 -17.37 19.93 -4.67
CA GLY A 285 -16.15 20.66 -4.28
C GLY A 285 -14.92 19.76 -4.21
N ILE A 286 -15.03 18.59 -3.59
CA ILE A 286 -13.92 17.62 -3.52
C ILE A 286 -13.53 17.12 -4.91
N ILE A 287 -14.50 16.81 -5.76
CA ILE A 287 -14.27 16.35 -7.14
C ILE A 287 -13.57 17.41 -7.99
N ASP A 288 -14.01 18.67 -7.90
CA ASP A 288 -13.35 19.77 -8.62
C ASP A 288 -11.92 19.99 -8.11
N GLY A 289 -11.67 19.80 -6.80
CA GLY A 289 -10.32 19.75 -6.23
C GLY A 289 -9.48 18.59 -6.75
N TYR A 290 -10.03 17.37 -6.86
CA TYR A 290 -9.35 16.22 -7.45
C TYR A 290 -8.98 16.45 -8.92
N LYS A 291 -9.85 17.08 -9.71
CA LYS A 291 -9.56 17.42 -11.11
C LYS A 291 -8.42 18.42 -11.24
N LEU A 292 -8.37 19.43 -10.37
CA LEU A 292 -7.25 20.37 -10.33
C LEU A 292 -5.94 19.67 -9.94
N ALA A 293 -5.98 18.79 -8.94
CA ALA A 293 -4.82 18.04 -8.50
C ALA A 293 -4.29 17.08 -9.58
N LEU A 294 -5.19 16.42 -10.33
CA LEU A 294 -4.81 15.61 -11.50
C LEU A 294 -4.14 16.46 -12.58
N LYS A 295 -4.66 17.67 -12.84
CA LYS A 295 -4.09 18.59 -13.83
C LYS A 295 -2.68 19.04 -13.45
N ASP A 296 -2.40 19.17 -12.16
CA ASP A 296 -1.08 19.53 -11.64
C ASP A 296 -0.16 18.32 -11.41
N GLU A 297 -0.60 17.12 -11.81
CA GLU A 297 0.13 15.85 -11.70
C GLU A 297 0.51 15.51 -10.24
N MET A 298 -0.40 15.73 -9.30
CA MET A 298 -0.23 15.30 -7.90
C MET A 298 -0.35 13.78 -7.81
N ASP A 299 0.57 13.12 -7.10
CA ASP A 299 0.60 11.66 -6.94
C ASP A 299 -0.36 11.16 -5.86
N ILE A 300 -0.54 11.93 -4.78
CA ILE A 300 -1.45 11.62 -3.69
C ILE A 300 -2.26 12.86 -3.34
N ILE A 301 -3.57 12.69 -3.21
CA ILE A 301 -4.48 13.79 -2.89
C ILE A 301 -5.22 13.46 -1.60
N ALA A 302 -5.05 14.30 -0.58
CA ALA A 302 -5.78 14.21 0.67
C ALA A 302 -6.93 15.21 0.74
N VAL A 303 -7.91 14.95 1.59
CA VAL A 303 -9.02 15.87 1.88
C VAL A 303 -8.96 16.30 3.33
N MET A 304 -8.89 17.61 3.56
CA MET A 304 -8.95 18.24 4.87
C MET A 304 -9.99 19.36 4.83
N ALA A 305 -11.16 19.15 5.42
CA ALA A 305 -12.27 20.10 5.38
C ALA A 305 -11.91 21.43 6.08
N GLY A 306 -12.47 22.54 5.59
CA GLY A 306 -12.22 23.89 6.11
C GLY A 306 -12.73 24.18 7.54
N ASP A 307 -13.31 23.18 8.21
CA ASP A 307 -13.88 23.26 9.56
C ASP A 307 -12.89 22.86 10.67
N ASN A 308 -11.60 22.65 10.34
CA ASN A 308 -10.53 22.28 11.27
C ASN A 308 -10.80 20.97 12.08
N GLN A 309 -11.70 20.10 11.61
CA GLN A 309 -11.93 18.79 12.26
C GLN A 309 -10.83 17.77 11.97
N MET A 310 -10.05 17.96 10.90
CA MET A 310 -9.03 17.01 10.46
C MET A 310 -7.68 17.40 11.04
N ASP A 311 -7.16 16.61 11.97
CA ASP A 311 -5.84 16.84 12.58
C ASP A 311 -4.72 16.64 11.54
N PRO A 312 -3.97 17.69 11.18
CA PRO A 312 -2.88 17.58 10.22
C PRO A 312 -1.79 16.57 10.63
N ALA A 313 -1.60 16.34 11.93
CA ALA A 313 -0.63 15.36 12.42
C ALA A 313 -1.00 13.91 12.05
N GLN A 314 -2.26 13.63 11.69
CA GLN A 314 -2.70 12.32 11.23
C GLN A 314 -2.53 12.12 9.71
N LEU A 315 -2.24 13.18 8.94
CA LEU A 315 -2.08 13.10 7.48
C LEU A 315 -1.05 12.04 7.05
N PRO A 316 0.13 11.91 7.71
CA PRO A 316 1.09 10.86 7.39
C PRO A 316 0.50 9.44 7.45
N ARG A 317 -0.42 9.17 8.40
CA ARG A 317 -1.04 7.84 8.55
C ARG A 317 -1.97 7.49 7.38
N LEU A 318 -2.51 8.49 6.69
CA LEU A 318 -3.34 8.31 5.49
C LEU A 318 -2.49 8.14 4.23
N ILE A 319 -1.42 8.92 4.08
CA ILE A 319 -0.62 8.92 2.85
C ILE A 319 0.39 7.76 2.82
N PHE A 320 1.00 7.38 3.95
CA PHE A 320 2.04 6.34 3.96
C PHE A 320 1.58 4.99 3.40
N PRO A 321 0.37 4.48 3.72
CA PRO A 321 -0.09 3.25 3.08
C PRO A 321 -0.23 3.34 1.56
N ILE A 322 -0.45 4.53 1.02
CA ILE A 322 -0.50 4.75 -0.43
C ILE A 322 0.91 4.81 -1.00
N ILE A 323 1.82 5.54 -0.34
CA ILE A 323 3.25 5.61 -0.66
C ILE A 323 3.88 4.21 -0.67
N GLU A 324 3.59 3.40 0.34
CA GLU A 324 4.07 2.01 0.47
C GLU A 324 3.38 1.05 -0.52
N GLY A 325 2.40 1.52 -1.30
CA GLY A 325 1.67 0.70 -2.25
C GLY A 325 0.79 -0.36 -1.60
N ARG A 326 0.38 -0.17 -0.34
CA ARG A 326 -0.57 -1.03 0.38
C ARG A 326 -2.03 -0.66 0.11
N ALA A 327 -2.32 0.60 -0.20
CA ALA A 327 -3.67 1.06 -0.50
C ALA A 327 -3.68 2.04 -1.68
N ASP A 328 -4.81 2.14 -2.37
CA ASP A 328 -5.04 3.17 -3.39
C ASP A 328 -5.93 4.29 -2.84
N TYR A 329 -6.67 4.00 -1.78
CA TYR A 329 -7.48 4.96 -1.04
C TYR A 329 -7.45 4.63 0.46
N THR A 330 -7.15 5.63 1.28
CA THR A 330 -7.21 5.53 2.74
C THR A 330 -8.28 6.45 3.29
N LYS A 331 -8.95 6.00 4.34
CA LYS A 331 -10.02 6.76 4.99
C LYS A 331 -9.86 6.69 6.50
N GLY A 332 -10.06 7.82 7.15
CA GLY A 332 -10.15 7.89 8.59
C GLY A 332 -11.26 7.04 9.16
N ASN A 333 -11.04 6.51 10.35
CA ASN A 333 -12.02 5.72 11.06
C ASN A 333 -11.96 6.02 12.56
N ARG A 334 -13.04 6.61 13.08
CA ARG A 334 -13.20 6.94 14.51
C ARG A 334 -13.92 5.85 15.32
N LEU A 335 -14.43 4.82 14.65
CA LEU A 335 -15.33 3.81 15.22
C LEU A 335 -14.61 2.48 15.52
N LEU A 336 -13.30 2.39 15.29
CA LEU A 336 -12.53 1.17 15.53
C LEU A 336 -12.07 1.01 16.99
N THR A 337 -12.10 2.07 17.80
CA THR A 337 -11.74 2.03 19.22
C THR A 337 -12.80 2.78 20.04
N ASP A 338 -13.27 2.16 21.13
CA ASP A 338 -14.31 2.73 22.01
C ASP A 338 -13.91 4.10 22.60
N ASP A 339 -12.61 4.30 22.85
CA ASP A 339 -12.06 5.56 23.39
C ASP A 339 -12.28 6.76 22.45
N PHE A 340 -12.36 6.53 21.14
CA PHE A 340 -12.56 7.58 20.12
C PHE A 340 -14.04 7.86 19.81
N MET A 341 -14.97 7.14 20.45
CA MET A 341 -16.41 7.35 20.33
C MET A 341 -16.98 8.39 21.32
N THR A 342 -16.14 8.91 22.22
CA THR A 342 -16.53 9.90 23.23
C THR A 342 -17.14 11.15 22.57
N GLY A 343 -18.41 11.45 22.91
CA GLY A 343 -19.15 12.63 22.41
C GLY A 343 -20.24 12.35 21.36
N MET A 344 -20.38 11.13 20.82
CA MET A 344 -21.42 10.81 19.83
C MET A 344 -22.77 10.41 20.47
N SER A 345 -23.87 11.04 20.05
CA SER A 345 -25.23 10.63 20.49
C SER A 345 -25.58 9.20 20.04
N LYS A 346 -26.29 8.44 20.89
CA LYS A 346 -26.75 7.06 20.61
C LYS A 346 -27.52 6.94 19.29
N TRP A 347 -28.32 7.95 18.93
CA TRP A 347 -29.04 7.98 17.65
C TRP A 347 -28.11 8.11 16.44
N ARG A 348 -27.08 8.94 16.56
CA ARG A 348 -26.05 9.12 15.52
C ARG A 348 -25.21 7.85 15.35
N SER A 349 -24.89 7.19 16.45
CA SER A 349 -24.20 5.89 16.43
C SER A 349 -25.02 4.83 15.69
N PHE A 350 -26.32 4.70 15.99
CA PHE A 350 -27.21 3.78 15.27
C PHE A 350 -27.32 4.09 13.77
N GLY A 351 -27.50 5.36 13.41
CA GLY A 351 -27.55 5.80 12.01
C GLY A 351 -26.26 5.48 11.25
N ASN A 352 -25.10 5.70 11.89
CA ASN A 352 -23.79 5.35 11.33
C ASN A 352 -23.62 3.84 11.19
N LEU A 353 -24.09 3.04 12.14
CA LEU A 353 -24.03 1.57 12.06
C LEU A 353 -24.86 1.05 10.88
N LEU A 354 -26.10 1.53 10.75
CA LEU A 354 -26.98 1.14 9.65
C LEU A 354 -26.40 1.57 8.30
N LEU A 355 -25.90 2.80 8.20
CA LEU A 355 -25.26 3.28 6.97
C LEU A 355 -24.00 2.48 6.65
N SER A 356 -23.16 2.18 7.65
CA SER A 356 -21.98 1.34 7.46
C SER A 356 -22.37 -0.03 6.90
N PHE A 357 -23.42 -0.66 7.43
CA PHE A 357 -23.91 -1.93 6.92
C PHE A 357 -24.39 -1.85 5.46
N ILE A 358 -25.20 -0.84 5.13
CA ILE A 358 -25.70 -0.63 3.75
C ILE A 358 -24.54 -0.33 2.80
N THR A 359 -23.56 0.48 3.21
CA THR A 359 -22.39 0.80 2.41
C THR A 359 -21.47 -0.39 2.23
N LYS A 360 -21.33 -1.28 3.21
CA LYS A 360 -20.57 -2.55 3.03
C LYS A 360 -21.16 -3.40 1.92
N ILE A 361 -22.47 -3.64 1.97
CA ILE A 361 -23.17 -4.40 0.92
C ILE A 361 -23.04 -3.67 -0.42
N GLY A 362 -23.30 -2.36 -0.42
CA GLY A 362 -23.37 -1.56 -1.63
C GLY A 362 -22.02 -1.32 -2.32
N SER A 363 -20.94 -1.20 -1.56
CA SER A 363 -19.58 -1.00 -2.07
C SER A 363 -18.78 -2.29 -2.23
N GLY A 364 -19.09 -3.35 -1.47
CA GLY A 364 -18.34 -4.62 -1.53
C GLY A 364 -17.07 -4.59 -0.69
N TYR A 365 -16.79 -3.49 0.00
CA TYR A 365 -15.75 -3.42 1.02
C TYR A 365 -16.31 -3.83 2.37
N TRP A 366 -16.11 -5.08 2.75
CA TRP A 366 -16.69 -5.67 3.96
C TRP A 366 -15.93 -5.30 5.25
N GLN A 367 -14.66 -4.91 5.10
CA GLN A 367 -13.76 -4.45 6.16
C GLN A 367 -13.97 -2.98 6.55
N VAL A 368 -14.52 -2.16 5.65
CA VAL A 368 -14.61 -0.70 5.84
C VAL A 368 -15.73 -0.32 6.80
N MET A 369 -15.43 0.57 7.74
CA MET A 369 -16.35 1.12 8.74
C MET A 369 -16.30 2.67 8.69
N ASP A 370 -17.26 3.35 9.31
CA ASP A 370 -17.35 4.83 9.30
C ASP A 370 -17.22 5.44 7.88
N PRO A 371 -18.13 5.12 6.94
CA PRO A 371 -18.03 5.57 5.55
C PRO A 371 -18.29 7.07 5.36
N GLN A 372 -18.56 7.81 6.44
CA GLN A 372 -18.83 9.25 6.42
C GLN A 372 -17.68 10.07 7.01
N ASN A 373 -16.52 9.45 7.23
CA ASN A 373 -15.32 10.19 7.56
C ASN A 373 -14.75 10.86 6.30
N GLY A 374 -14.63 12.18 6.34
CA GLY A 374 -14.11 12.98 5.22
C GLY A 374 -12.59 13.04 5.15
N TYR A 375 -11.87 12.59 6.19
CA TYR A 375 -10.41 12.59 6.19
C TYR A 375 -9.90 11.41 5.37
N THR A 376 -9.47 11.70 4.15
CA THR A 376 -9.18 10.68 3.15
C THR A 376 -7.91 11.04 2.41
N ALA A 377 -7.23 10.03 1.86
CA ALA A 377 -6.22 10.21 0.84
C ALA A 377 -6.45 9.21 -0.30
N ILE A 378 -6.18 9.63 -1.54
CA ILE A 378 -6.36 8.84 -2.75
C ILE A 378 -5.13 8.95 -3.64
N SER A 379 -4.73 7.84 -4.27
CA SER A 379 -3.67 7.85 -5.26
C SER A 379 -4.14 8.46 -6.57
N ARG A 380 -3.21 9.06 -7.32
CA ARG A 380 -3.44 9.52 -8.69
C ARG A 380 -3.99 8.41 -9.58
N GLN A 381 -3.42 7.20 -9.48
CA GLN A 381 -3.87 6.03 -10.23
C GLN A 381 -5.35 5.72 -9.99
N ALA A 382 -5.82 5.80 -8.74
CA ALA A 382 -7.23 5.56 -8.44
C ALA A 382 -8.14 6.67 -9.01
N LEU A 383 -7.69 7.93 -8.95
CA LEU A 383 -8.44 9.05 -9.52
C LEU A 383 -8.52 9.00 -11.05
N GLU A 384 -7.44 8.62 -11.74
CA GLU A 384 -7.40 8.51 -13.21
C GLU A 384 -8.33 7.43 -13.76
N VAL A 385 -8.59 6.37 -12.98
CA VAL A 385 -9.45 5.25 -13.38
C VAL A 385 -10.94 5.56 -13.17
N ILE A 386 -11.27 6.45 -12.23
CA ILE A 386 -12.66 6.78 -11.91
C ILE A 386 -13.14 7.94 -12.80
N ASP A 387 -14.32 7.78 -13.39
CA ASP A 387 -15.05 8.91 -13.97
C ASP A 387 -15.53 9.86 -12.85
N LEU A 388 -14.74 10.89 -12.58
CA LEU A 388 -14.98 11.86 -11.51
C LEU A 388 -16.28 12.66 -11.71
N ASP A 389 -16.69 12.94 -12.94
CA ASP A 389 -17.93 13.67 -13.24
C ASP A 389 -19.19 12.89 -12.87
N SER A 390 -19.08 11.57 -12.83
CA SER A 390 -20.18 10.67 -12.46
C SER A 390 -20.31 10.44 -10.95
N VAL A 391 -19.46 11.07 -10.11
CA VAL A 391 -19.50 10.92 -8.65
C VAL A 391 -20.61 11.79 -8.04
N TYR A 392 -21.33 11.23 -7.07
CA TYR A 392 -22.43 11.91 -6.40
C TYR A 392 -21.99 13.23 -5.72
N PRO A 393 -22.61 14.40 -6.03
CA PRO A 393 -22.05 15.71 -5.66
C PRO A 393 -22.30 16.17 -4.21
N TYR A 394 -23.14 15.47 -3.44
CA TYR A 394 -23.47 15.85 -2.05
C TYR A 394 -22.82 14.87 -1.06
N TYR A 395 -23.20 14.92 0.23
CA TYR A 395 -22.66 14.03 1.29
C TYR A 395 -22.69 12.51 1.01
N GLY A 396 -23.44 12.05 0.00
CA GLY A 396 -23.39 10.66 -0.47
C GLY A 396 -22.08 10.27 -1.16
N TYR A 397 -21.24 11.24 -1.57
CA TYR A 397 -20.03 11.03 -2.38
C TYR A 397 -19.10 9.98 -1.79
N CYS A 398 -18.88 9.95 -0.47
CA CYS A 398 -17.99 8.98 0.16
C CYS A 398 -18.42 7.54 -0.14
N ASN A 399 -19.73 7.27 -0.15
CA ASN A 399 -20.26 5.94 -0.42
C ASN A 399 -20.17 5.61 -1.91
N ASP A 400 -20.52 6.57 -2.77
CA ASP A 400 -20.47 6.39 -4.23
C ASP A 400 -19.04 6.18 -4.73
N LEU A 401 -18.07 6.93 -4.17
CA LEU A 401 -16.66 6.78 -4.47
C LEU A 401 -16.15 5.38 -4.08
N LEU A 402 -16.53 4.87 -2.89
CA LEU A 402 -16.19 3.49 -2.49
C LEU A 402 -16.79 2.45 -3.45
N ILE A 403 -18.03 2.66 -3.94
CA ILE A 403 -18.63 1.75 -4.92
C ILE A 403 -17.82 1.72 -6.22
N LYS A 404 -17.41 2.89 -6.73
CA LYS A 404 -16.61 3.03 -7.95
C LYS A 404 -15.21 2.44 -7.78
N LEU A 405 -14.53 2.74 -6.67
CA LEU A 405 -13.23 2.16 -6.33
C LEU A 405 -13.29 0.62 -6.33
N ASN A 406 -14.32 0.03 -5.73
CA ASN A 406 -14.44 -1.43 -5.68
C ASN A 406 -14.71 -2.05 -7.05
N ALA A 407 -15.52 -1.37 -7.88
CA ALA A 407 -15.83 -1.81 -9.25
C ALA A 407 -14.58 -1.95 -10.11
N PHE A 408 -13.62 -1.04 -9.94
CA PHE A 408 -12.32 -1.06 -10.62
C PHE A 408 -11.21 -1.77 -9.85
N GLY A 409 -11.53 -2.49 -8.78
CA GLY A 409 -10.57 -3.32 -8.08
C GLY A 409 -9.58 -2.57 -7.19
N MET A 410 -9.79 -1.28 -6.91
CA MET A 410 -8.92 -0.47 -6.06
C MET A 410 -8.90 -0.95 -4.61
N ARG A 411 -7.81 -0.71 -3.90
CA ARG A 411 -7.58 -1.14 -2.51
C ARG A 411 -7.94 0.00 -1.55
N VAL A 412 -8.83 -0.30 -0.61
CA VAL A 412 -9.27 0.65 0.41
C VAL A 412 -8.84 0.17 1.78
N MET A 413 -8.27 1.07 2.58
CA MET A 413 -7.87 0.79 3.95
C MET A 413 -8.39 1.85 4.93
N ASP A 414 -8.90 1.38 6.07
CA ASP A 414 -9.27 2.24 7.19
C ASP A 414 -8.05 2.57 8.05
N VAL A 415 -7.92 3.84 8.43
CA VAL A 415 -6.87 4.35 9.32
C VAL A 415 -7.53 4.82 10.61
N VAL A 416 -7.19 4.18 11.72
CA VAL A 416 -7.71 4.55 13.06
C VAL A 416 -7.22 5.94 13.43
N MET A 417 -8.14 6.83 13.79
CA MET A 417 -7.81 8.19 14.22
C MET A 417 -8.84 8.75 15.22
N PRO A 418 -8.41 9.60 16.16
CA PRO A 418 -9.30 10.25 17.11
C PRO A 418 -10.26 11.22 16.41
N ALA A 419 -11.47 11.36 16.95
CA ALA A 419 -12.39 12.40 16.53
C ALA A 419 -12.01 13.74 17.19
N ARG A 420 -11.86 14.80 16.39
CA ARG A 420 -11.71 16.17 16.89
C ARG A 420 -13.06 16.87 16.76
N TYR A 421 -13.74 17.06 17.90
CA TYR A 421 -14.95 17.86 17.97
C TYR A 421 -14.59 19.25 18.51
N GLY A 422 -14.93 20.29 17.76
CA GLY A 422 -14.65 21.68 18.09
C GLY A 422 -15.92 22.52 18.20
N ARG A 423 -15.86 23.74 17.65
CA ARG A 423 -16.96 24.73 17.68
C ARG A 423 -18.00 24.51 16.58
N GLU A 424 -17.76 23.56 15.69
CA GLU A 424 -18.57 23.29 14.52
C GLU A 424 -19.88 22.56 14.86
N ARG A 425 -20.93 22.85 14.09
CA ARG A 425 -22.24 22.21 14.23
C ARG A 425 -22.50 21.29 13.06
N SER A 426 -22.94 20.06 13.35
CA SER A 426 -23.32 19.08 12.33
C SER A 426 -24.48 19.60 11.47
N LYS A 427 -24.21 19.91 10.20
CA LYS A 427 -25.20 20.41 9.21
C LYS A 427 -26.10 19.28 8.62
N ILE A 428 -25.87 18.00 8.96
CA ILE A 428 -26.56 16.84 8.34
C ILE A 428 -27.93 16.55 8.98
N ASN A 429 -28.98 16.48 8.14
CA ASN A 429 -30.29 15.95 8.49
C ASN A 429 -30.45 14.49 8.03
N TYR A 430 -30.41 13.54 8.97
CA TYR A 430 -30.38 12.09 8.69
C TYR A 430 -31.57 11.57 7.88
N GLY A 431 -32.80 12.04 8.14
CA GLY A 431 -33.98 11.54 7.43
C GLY A 431 -34.03 11.95 5.95
N LYS A 432 -33.54 13.16 5.63
CA LYS A 432 -33.35 13.58 4.23
C LYS A 432 -32.15 12.90 3.58
N PHE A 433 -31.08 12.72 4.35
CA PHE A 433 -29.86 12.07 3.89
C PHE A 433 -30.10 10.61 3.48
N ILE A 434 -30.67 9.79 4.35
CA ILE A 434 -30.91 8.36 4.09
C ILE A 434 -31.82 8.17 2.85
N ARG A 435 -32.88 8.97 2.72
CA ARG A 435 -33.80 8.88 1.56
C ARG A 435 -33.13 9.20 0.22
N LYS A 436 -32.07 10.02 0.21
CA LYS A 436 -31.31 10.32 -1.00
C LYS A 436 -30.19 9.32 -1.24
N VAL A 437 -29.49 8.92 -0.17
CA VAL A 437 -28.28 8.08 -0.26
C VAL A 437 -28.63 6.61 -0.46
N ALA A 438 -29.67 6.06 0.17
CA ALA A 438 -30.00 4.64 0.01
C ALA A 438 -30.34 4.26 -1.45
N PRO A 439 -31.17 5.01 -2.21
CA PRO A 439 -31.38 4.73 -3.63
C PRO A 439 -30.11 4.89 -4.48
N MET A 440 -29.23 5.83 -4.12
CA MET A 440 -27.95 6.02 -4.78
C MET A 440 -27.03 4.81 -4.54
N ILE A 441 -26.91 4.32 -3.29
CA ILE A 441 -26.11 3.13 -2.96
C ILE A 441 -26.67 1.92 -3.69
N PHE A 442 -28.00 1.76 -3.74
CA PHE A 442 -28.61 0.63 -4.43
C PHE A 442 -28.36 0.65 -5.95
N ARG A 443 -28.48 1.81 -6.60
CA ARG A 443 -28.12 1.96 -8.03
C ARG A 443 -26.64 1.71 -8.26
N GLY A 444 -25.77 2.23 -7.39
CA GLY A 444 -24.34 2.01 -7.44
C GLY A 444 -23.98 0.54 -7.24
N PHE A 445 -24.65 -0.18 -6.34
CA PHE A 445 -24.51 -1.61 -6.14
C PHE A 445 -24.82 -2.40 -7.42
N LEU A 446 -25.95 -2.14 -8.07
CA LEU A 446 -26.31 -2.79 -9.33
C LEU A 446 -25.31 -2.48 -10.46
N TRP A 447 -24.86 -1.22 -10.53
CA TRP A 447 -23.82 -0.81 -11.47
C TRP A 447 -22.51 -1.53 -11.21
N ARG A 448 -22.07 -1.63 -9.94
CA ARG A 448 -20.86 -2.36 -9.53
C ARG A 448 -20.95 -3.83 -9.90
N LEU A 449 -22.08 -4.48 -9.62
CA LEU A 449 -22.29 -5.89 -9.98
C LEU A 449 -22.14 -6.10 -11.49
N ARG A 450 -22.72 -5.21 -12.30
CA ARG A 450 -22.60 -5.28 -13.76
C ARG A 450 -21.16 -5.06 -14.22
N VAL A 451 -20.50 -3.98 -13.78
CA VAL A 451 -19.14 -3.64 -14.22
C VAL A 451 -18.15 -4.72 -13.79
N LYS A 452 -18.13 -5.04 -12.50
CA LYS A 452 -17.14 -5.97 -11.93
C LYS A 452 -17.38 -7.41 -12.33
N TYR A 453 -18.62 -7.90 -12.20
CA TYR A 453 -18.92 -9.33 -12.27
C TYR A 453 -19.61 -9.79 -13.57
N THR A 454 -19.79 -8.87 -14.52
CA THR A 454 -20.32 -9.21 -15.86
C THR A 454 -19.41 -8.69 -16.97
N VAL A 455 -18.88 -7.46 -16.83
CA VAL A 455 -18.03 -6.85 -17.86
C VAL A 455 -16.56 -7.21 -17.66
N LEU A 456 -16.01 -7.04 -16.45
CA LEU A 456 -14.59 -7.27 -16.17
C LEU A 456 -14.29 -8.76 -15.94
N ASP A 457 -15.06 -9.42 -15.06
CA ASP A 457 -14.89 -10.85 -14.75
C ASP A 457 -16.26 -11.53 -14.65
N PHE A 458 -16.53 -12.59 -15.42
CA PHE A 458 -17.81 -13.31 -15.27
C PHE A 458 -17.83 -14.15 -13.99
N HIS A 459 -18.61 -13.73 -12.98
CA HIS A 459 -18.76 -14.47 -11.71
C HIS A 459 -20.21 -14.92 -11.48
N PRO A 460 -20.46 -16.19 -11.12
CA PRO A 460 -21.82 -16.70 -10.83
C PRO A 460 -22.58 -15.97 -9.71
N LEU A 461 -21.92 -15.09 -8.95
CA LEU A 461 -22.53 -14.40 -7.81
C LEU A 461 -23.63 -13.42 -8.25
N VAL A 462 -23.57 -12.93 -9.49
CA VAL A 462 -24.62 -12.08 -10.07
C VAL A 462 -25.94 -12.83 -10.17
N LEU A 463 -25.89 -14.13 -10.49
CA LEU A 463 -27.08 -14.99 -10.56
C LEU A 463 -27.71 -15.17 -9.18
N PHE A 464 -26.90 -15.40 -8.14
CA PHE A 464 -27.36 -15.51 -6.76
C PHE A 464 -28.04 -14.22 -6.29
N TYR A 465 -27.41 -13.06 -6.54
CA TYR A 465 -28.02 -11.77 -6.22
C TYR A 465 -29.31 -11.53 -7.01
N PHE A 466 -29.33 -11.81 -8.32
CA PHE A 466 -30.51 -11.64 -9.15
C PHE A 466 -31.68 -12.49 -8.68
N LEU A 467 -31.47 -13.81 -8.51
CA LEU A 467 -32.50 -14.73 -8.02
C LEU A 467 -33.00 -14.32 -6.64
N GLY A 468 -32.10 -13.92 -5.74
CA GLY A 468 -32.45 -13.44 -4.42
C GLY A 468 -33.29 -12.15 -4.44
N MET A 469 -32.90 -11.17 -5.26
CA MET A 469 -33.61 -9.90 -5.42
C MET A 469 -34.97 -10.04 -6.09
N VAL A 470 -35.22 -11.12 -6.84
CA VAL A 470 -36.54 -11.41 -7.44
C VAL A 470 -37.40 -12.25 -6.48
N ALA A 471 -36.85 -13.33 -5.95
CA ALA A 471 -37.59 -14.29 -5.13
C ALA A 471 -37.99 -13.71 -3.77
N LEU A 472 -37.12 -12.93 -3.10
CA LEU A 472 -37.43 -12.40 -1.78
C LEU A 472 -38.63 -11.43 -1.81
N PRO A 473 -38.68 -10.40 -2.68
CA PRO A 473 -39.86 -9.54 -2.79
C PRO A 473 -41.10 -10.31 -3.24
N ALA A 474 -40.97 -11.27 -4.17
CA ALA A 474 -42.08 -12.12 -4.59
C ALA A 474 -42.66 -12.91 -3.39
N GLY A 475 -41.80 -13.50 -2.56
CA GLY A 475 -42.20 -14.19 -1.33
C GLY A 475 -42.90 -13.27 -0.33
N VAL A 476 -42.41 -12.04 -0.14
CA VAL A 476 -43.06 -11.03 0.73
C VAL A 476 -44.43 -10.64 0.19
N LEU A 477 -44.55 -10.38 -1.12
CA LEU A 477 -45.82 -10.02 -1.75
C LEU A 477 -46.84 -11.17 -1.67
N LEU A 478 -46.41 -12.41 -1.91
CA LEU A 478 -47.25 -13.60 -1.73
C LEU A 478 -47.69 -13.74 -0.27
N GLY A 479 -46.80 -13.48 0.69
CA GLY A 479 -47.12 -13.51 2.12
C GLY A 479 -48.15 -12.45 2.51
N LEU A 480 -47.95 -11.20 2.09
CA LEU A 480 -48.88 -10.10 2.34
C LEU A 480 -50.24 -10.34 1.67
N TRP A 481 -50.24 -10.84 0.44
CA TRP A 481 -51.48 -11.22 -0.25
C TRP A 481 -52.21 -12.34 0.48
N GLY A 482 -51.51 -13.41 0.87
CA GLY A 482 -52.09 -14.50 1.65
C GLY A 482 -52.67 -14.00 2.97
N PHE A 483 -51.93 -13.16 3.69
CA PHE A 483 -52.40 -12.55 4.93
C PHE A 483 -53.67 -11.72 4.72
N LEU A 484 -53.73 -10.93 3.64
CA LEU A 484 -54.93 -10.16 3.27
C LEU A 484 -56.13 -11.07 2.98
N GLN A 485 -55.92 -12.19 2.28
CA GLN A 485 -57.00 -13.15 2.00
C GLN A 485 -57.55 -13.79 3.28
N ILE A 486 -56.68 -14.09 4.26
CA ILE A 486 -57.11 -14.57 5.60
C ILE A 486 -57.96 -13.51 6.30
N LEU A 487 -57.54 -12.24 6.28
CA LEU A 487 -58.29 -11.14 6.88
C LEU A 487 -59.67 -10.94 6.24
N LEU A 488 -59.78 -11.16 4.93
CA LEU A 488 -61.03 -11.09 4.18
C LEU A 488 -61.89 -12.36 4.31
N GLN A 489 -61.49 -13.33 5.16
CA GLN A 489 -62.17 -14.62 5.36
C GLN A 489 -62.32 -15.46 4.09
N ASN A 490 -61.44 -15.25 3.09
CA ASN A 490 -61.42 -16.04 1.88
C ASN A 490 -60.70 -17.38 2.10
N PHE A 491 -61.09 -18.41 1.34
CA PHE A 491 -60.44 -19.71 1.38
C PHE A 491 -59.05 -19.66 0.75
N LEU A 492 -58.04 -20.13 1.50
CA LEU A 492 -56.67 -20.32 1.02
C LEU A 492 -56.33 -21.81 1.01
N PRO A 493 -55.72 -22.32 -0.09
CA PRO A 493 -55.26 -23.69 -0.12
C PRO A 493 -54.21 -23.98 0.98
N SER A 494 -54.23 -25.18 1.55
CA SER A 494 -53.33 -25.56 2.65
C SER A 494 -51.84 -25.54 2.30
N TYR A 495 -51.49 -25.61 1.01
CA TYR A 495 -50.10 -25.54 0.53
C TYR A 495 -49.56 -24.10 0.44
N TYR A 496 -50.43 -23.08 0.51
CA TYR A 496 -50.04 -21.68 0.26
C TYR A 496 -48.99 -21.15 1.26
N PRO A 497 -49.11 -21.38 2.59
CA PRO A 497 -48.09 -20.94 3.54
C PRO A 497 -46.74 -21.61 3.29
N LEU A 498 -46.73 -22.89 2.90
CA LEU A 498 -45.50 -23.62 2.57
C LEU A 498 -44.82 -23.03 1.33
N LEU A 499 -45.58 -22.71 0.27
CA LEU A 499 -45.05 -22.04 -0.92
C LEU A 499 -44.44 -20.68 -0.55
N CYS A 500 -45.12 -19.87 0.25
CA CYS A 500 -44.62 -18.58 0.72
C CYS A 500 -43.30 -18.73 1.47
N PHE A 501 -43.22 -19.69 2.40
CA PHE A 501 -42.01 -19.97 3.16
C PHE A 501 -40.85 -20.41 2.25
N LEU A 502 -41.11 -21.28 1.27
CA LEU A 502 -40.09 -21.74 0.33
C LEU A 502 -39.56 -20.61 -0.55
N VAL A 503 -40.43 -19.78 -1.13
CA VAL A 503 -40.02 -18.65 -1.99
C VAL A 503 -39.24 -17.61 -1.19
N LEU A 504 -39.72 -17.27 0.01
CA LEU A 504 -39.05 -16.30 0.89
C LEU A 504 -37.70 -16.85 1.39
N GLY A 505 -37.67 -18.11 1.85
CA GLY A 505 -36.46 -18.77 2.35
C GLY A 505 -35.40 -18.94 1.28
N THR A 506 -35.78 -19.39 0.08
CA THR A 506 -34.85 -19.49 -1.07
C THR A 506 -34.35 -18.13 -1.50
N GLY A 507 -35.21 -17.11 -1.57
CA GLY A 507 -34.79 -15.74 -1.88
C GLY A 507 -33.76 -15.19 -0.89
N LEU A 508 -34.01 -15.37 0.42
CA LEU A 508 -33.07 -14.97 1.47
C LEU A 508 -31.74 -15.73 1.36
N GLN A 509 -31.79 -17.05 1.15
CA GLN A 509 -30.59 -17.88 1.01
C GLN A 509 -29.75 -17.47 -0.21
N MET A 510 -30.37 -17.20 -1.35
CA MET A 510 -29.66 -16.74 -2.55
C MET A 510 -28.97 -15.38 -2.33
N LEU A 511 -29.61 -14.45 -1.63
CA LEU A 511 -28.97 -13.17 -1.27
C LEU A 511 -27.78 -13.37 -0.34
N LEU A 512 -27.91 -14.22 0.69
CA LEU A 512 -26.83 -14.51 1.62
C LEU A 512 -25.63 -15.19 0.92
N PHE A 513 -25.88 -16.10 -0.02
CA PHE A 513 -24.80 -16.66 -0.85
C PHE A 513 -24.15 -15.62 -1.75
N GLY A 514 -24.93 -14.74 -2.39
CA GLY A 514 -24.39 -13.62 -3.15
C GLY A 514 -23.44 -12.76 -2.30
N MET A 515 -23.85 -12.41 -1.08
CA MET A 515 -23.01 -11.67 -0.12
C MET A 515 -21.77 -12.45 0.29
N LEU A 516 -21.89 -13.73 0.62
CA LEU A 516 -20.77 -14.56 1.03
C LEU A 516 -19.70 -14.67 -0.07
N PHE A 517 -20.11 -14.85 -1.33
CA PHE A 517 -19.18 -14.91 -2.45
C PHE A 517 -18.51 -13.54 -2.71
N ASP A 518 -19.27 -12.45 -2.64
CA ASP A 518 -18.71 -11.09 -2.76
C ASP A 518 -17.68 -10.81 -1.65
N MET A 519 -17.94 -11.26 -0.42
CA MET A 519 -16.98 -11.21 0.70
C MET A 519 -15.70 -12.01 0.43
N GLN A 520 -15.84 -13.22 -0.12
CA GLN A 520 -14.69 -14.08 -0.40
C GLN A 520 -13.80 -13.52 -1.51
N VAL A 521 -14.41 -12.96 -2.56
CA VAL A 521 -13.68 -12.26 -3.62
C VAL A 521 -12.85 -11.12 -3.05
N GLU A 522 -13.46 -10.31 -2.17
CA GLU A 522 -12.77 -9.22 -1.49
C GLU A 522 -11.62 -9.72 -0.60
N LYS A 523 -11.86 -10.75 0.21
CA LYS A 523 -10.84 -11.31 1.11
C LYS A 523 -9.63 -11.87 0.35
N LYS A 524 -9.87 -12.66 -0.70
CA LYS A 524 -8.81 -13.26 -1.53
C LYS A 524 -7.96 -12.19 -2.20
N ARG A 525 -8.56 -11.06 -2.56
CA ARG A 525 -7.83 -9.90 -3.09
C ARG A 525 -6.90 -9.30 -2.03
N ASN A 526 -7.39 -9.11 -0.81
CA ASN A 526 -6.57 -8.56 0.28
C ASN A 526 -5.42 -9.51 0.67
N GLU A 527 -5.66 -10.83 0.67
CA GLU A 527 -4.64 -11.85 0.95
C GLU A 527 -3.50 -11.87 -0.09
N ARG A 528 -3.81 -11.73 -1.39
CA ARG A 528 -2.79 -11.66 -2.46
C ARG A 528 -1.82 -10.50 -2.34
N VAL A 529 -2.17 -9.47 -1.57
CA VAL A 529 -1.44 -8.19 -1.49
C VAL A 529 -0.88 -7.97 -0.07
N GLY A 530 -0.92 -8.98 0.80
CA GLY A 530 -0.39 -8.86 2.17
C GLY A 530 -1.19 -7.93 3.08
N LEU A 531 -2.47 -7.66 2.75
CA LEU A 531 -3.39 -6.84 3.54
C LEU A 531 -4.25 -7.66 4.52
N ALA A 532 -4.06 -8.98 4.55
CA ALA A 532 -4.67 -9.81 5.59
C ALA A 532 -4.01 -9.48 6.92
N ARG A 533 -4.84 -8.99 7.86
CA ARG A 533 -4.45 -8.64 9.23
C ARG A 533 -3.59 -9.70 9.91
#